data_AF-A0A937LW31-F1
#
_entry.id   AF-A0A937LW31-F1
#
_cell.length_a   1.000
_cell.length_b   1.000
_cell.length_c   1.000
_cell.angle_alpha   90.00
_cell.angle_beta   90.00
_cell.angle_gamma   90.00
#
_symmetry.space_group_name_H-M   'P 1'
#
loop_
_entity.id
_entity.type
_entity.pdbx_description
1 polymer ?
#
loop_
_entity_poly.entity_id
_entity_poly.type
_entity_poly.pdbx_seq_one_letter_code
_entity_poly.pdbx_strand_id
1 'polypeptide(L)' 'LIQSDVIQGGMLPKVRCALNAVKGGVNSAHIIDGRVPHAALLEIFSDEGIGTLICNRH' A
#
# COMPACT_ATOMS: atom_id res chain seq x y z
N LEU A 1 12.93 -6.18 1.64
CA LEU A 1 11.57 -6.68 1.90
C LEU A 1 11.23 -7.93 1.09
N ILE A 2 11.26 -7.89 -0.25
CA ILE A 2 10.99 -9.10 -1.07
C ILE A 2 12.16 -10.09 -1.00
N GLN A 3 13.39 -9.62 -1.22
CA GLN A 3 14.59 -10.48 -1.16
C GLN A 3 14.92 -10.97 0.26
N SER A 4 14.35 -10.32 1.28
CA SER A 4 14.52 -10.69 2.68
C SER A 4 13.37 -11.58 3.18
N ASP A 5 12.54 -12.13 2.28
CA ASP A 5 11.43 -13.04 2.60
C ASP A 5 10.37 -12.49 3.57
N VAL A 6 10.28 -11.17 3.74
CA VAL A 6 9.26 -10.54 4.60
C VAL A 6 7.91 -10.44 3.88
N ILE A 7 7.95 -10.21 2.56
CA ILE A 7 6.74 -10.13 1.72
C ILE A 7 6.58 -11.46 0.99
N GLN A 8 5.62 -12.27 1.45
CA GLN A 8 5.38 -13.62 0.94
C GLN A 8 3.90 -13.86 0.60
N GLY A 9 3.63 -14.99 -0.06
CA GLY A 9 2.28 -15.44 -0.41
C GLY A 9 1.48 -14.40 -1.19
N GLY A 10 0.21 -14.22 -0.81
CA GLY A 10 -0.71 -13.28 -1.47
C GLY A 10 -0.32 -11.80 -1.34
N MET A 11 0.65 -11.46 -0.48
CA MET A 11 1.14 -10.08 -0.39
C MET A 11 2.08 -9.70 -1.52
N LEU A 12 2.80 -10.68 -2.08
CA LEU A 12 3.70 -10.46 -3.22
C LEU A 12 2.98 -9.88 -4.46
N PRO A 13 1.85 -10.45 -4.94
CA PRO A 13 1.12 -9.84 -6.06
C PRO A 13 0.49 -8.49 -5.71
N LYS A 14 0.07 -8.25 -4.46
CA LYS A 14 -0.45 -6.95 -4.01
C LYS A 14 0.60 -5.85 -4.10
N VAL A 15 1.80 -6.12 -3.58
CA VAL A 15 2.93 -5.16 -3.64
C VAL A 15 3.39 -4.95 -5.09
N ARG A 16 3.46 -6.00 -5.91
CA ARG A 16 3.80 -5.85 -7.35
C ARG A 16 2.79 -4.98 -8.09
N CYS A 17 1.49 -5.17 -7.84
CA CYS A 17 0.44 -4.35 -8.44
C CYS A 17 0.58 -2.87 -8.03
N ALA A 18 0.72 -2.60 -6.73
CA ALA A 18 0.90 -1.24 -6.22
C ALA A 18 2.15 -0.55 -6.79
N LEU A 19 3.29 -1.26 -6.86
CA LEU A 19 4.51 -0.75 -7.48
C LEU A 19 4.31 -0.42 -8.97
N ASN A 20 3.63 -1.29 -9.72
CA ASN A 20 3.36 -1.05 -11.13
C ASN A 20 2.45 0.17 -11.33
N ALA A 21 1.42 0.34 -10.49
CA ALA A 21 0.54 1.50 -10.54
C ALA A 21 1.29 2.81 -10.30
N VAL A 22 2.13 2.86 -9.26
CA VAL A 22 2.92 4.06 -8.94
C VAL A 22 3.96 4.35 -10.02
N LYS A 23 4.63 3.32 -10.55
CA LYS A 23 5.52 3.47 -11.73
C LYS A 23 4.78 3.93 -12.99
N GLY A 24 3.50 3.61 -13.10
CA GLY A 24 2.62 4.03 -14.19
C GLY A 24 2.07 5.46 -14.07
N GLY A 25 2.48 6.21 -13.04
CA GLY A 25 2.10 7.62 -12.86
C GLY A 25 1.02 7.87 -11.81
N VAL A 26 0.58 6.85 -11.07
CA VAL A 26 -0.26 7.07 -9.89
C VAL A 26 0.59 7.67 -8.76
N ASN A 27 0.13 8.75 -8.14
CA ASN A 27 0.88 9.46 -7.10
C ASN A 27 1.28 8.55 -5.92
N SER A 28 0.35 7.73 -5.44
CA SER A 28 0.57 6.78 -4.35
C SER A 28 -0.42 5.62 -4.41
N ALA A 29 -0.04 4.50 -3.79
CA ALA A 29 -0.89 3.34 -3.58
C ALA A 29 -0.87 2.96 -2.09
N HIS A 30 -2.03 2.69 -1.52
CA HIS A 30 -2.21 2.40 -0.11
C HIS A 30 -2.74 0.97 0.06
N ILE A 31 -2.08 0.17 0.90
CA ILE A 31 -2.53 -1.18 1.29
C ILE A 31 -3.01 -1.10 2.75
N ILE A 32 -4.33 -1.20 2.95
CA ILE A 32 -4.99 -1.03 4.25
C ILE A 32 -5.68 -2.32 4.71
N ASP A 33 -5.89 -2.46 6.03
CA ASP A 33 -6.70 -3.55 6.58
C ASP A 33 -8.20 -3.24 6.44
N GLY A 34 -8.84 -3.87 5.46
CA GLY A 34 -10.27 -3.69 5.20
C GLY A 34 -11.21 -4.23 6.28
N ARG A 35 -10.72 -4.92 7.31
CA ARG A 35 -11.53 -5.37 8.45
C ARG A 35 -11.81 -4.25 9.45
N VAL A 36 -11.03 -3.16 9.41
CA VAL A 36 -11.24 -1.99 10.25
C VAL A 36 -12.47 -1.23 9.73
N PRO A 37 -13.47 -0.93 10.59
CA PRO A 37 -14.60 -0.10 10.19
C PRO A 37 -14.13 1.25 9.66
N HIS A 38 -14.68 1.66 8.51
CA HIS A 38 -14.32 2.92 7.86
C HIS A 38 -12.84 3.04 7.44
N ALA A 39 -12.13 1.92 7.24
CA ALA A 39 -10.70 1.92 6.89
C ALA A 39 -10.31 2.90 5.77
N ALA A 40 -11.10 2.98 4.69
CA ALA A 40 -10.83 3.89 3.59
C ALA A 40 -10.96 5.37 4.00
N LEU A 41 -11.93 5.71 4.85
CA LEU A 41 -12.09 7.09 5.36
C LEU A 41 -10.95 7.43 6.33
N LEU A 42 -10.60 6.52 7.22
CA LEU A 42 -9.48 6.70 8.15
C LEU A 42 -8.17 6.96 7.41
N GLU A 43 -7.90 6.24 6.33
CA GLU A 43 -6.69 6.43 5.51
C GLU A 43 -6.65 7.78 4.79
N ILE A 44 -7.80 8.32 4.38
CA ILE A 44 -7.89 9.59 3.66
C ILE A 44 -7.87 10.79 4.60
N PHE A 45 -8.50 10.66 5.77
CA PHE A 45 -8.75 11.76 6.70
C PHE A 45 -7.84 11.74 7.94
N SER A 46 -6.78 10.92 7.95
CA SER A 46 -5.79 10.87 9.02
C SER A 46 -4.38 10.99 8.46
N ASP A 47 -3.56 11.84 9.06
CA ASP A 47 -2.17 12.05 8.67
C ASP A 47 -1.26 10.86 9.05
N GLU A 48 -1.63 10.08 10.08
CA GLU A 48 -0.86 8.92 10.52
C GLU A 48 -0.98 7.76 9.51
N GLY A 49 -2.12 7.65 8.82
CA GLY A 49 -2.47 6.47 8.02
C GLY A 49 -2.64 5.20 8.87
N ILE A 50 -3.42 4.23 8.40
CA ILE A 50 -3.65 2.95 9.08
C ILE A 50 -3.05 1.77 8.32
N GLY A 51 -2.31 2.02 7.25
CA GLY A 51 -1.79 0.99 6.36
C GLY A 51 -0.38 1.24 5.85
N THR A 52 -0.03 0.53 4.79
CA THR A 52 1.26 0.69 4.09
C THR A 52 1.09 1.61 2.89
N LEU A 53 1.80 2.73 2.91
CA LEU A 53 1.91 3.67 1.79
C LEU A 53 3.07 3.29 0.87
N ILE A 54 2.79 3.19 -0.43
CA ILE A 54 3.78 3.04 -1.50
C ILE A 54 3.68 4.29 -2.39
N CYS A 55 4.76 5.05 -2.51
CA CYS A 55 4.83 6.22 -3.38
C CYS A 55 6.23 6.31 -4.02
N ASN A 56 6.31 6.98 -5.17
CA ASN A 56 7.61 7.38 -5.72
C ASN A 56 8.00 8.69 -5.02
N ARG A 57 9.03 8.66 -4.18
CA ARG A 57 9.69 9.90 -3.78
C ARG A 57 10.49 10.42 -4.97
N HIS A 58 10.12 11.61 -5.43
CA HIS A 58 11.01 12.45 -6.22
C HIS A 58 12.09 13.05 -5.33
#